data_AF-A0A226MXR3-F1
#
_entry.id   AF-A0A226MXR3-F1
#
_cell.length_a   1.000
_cell.length_b   1.000
_cell.length_c   1.000
_cell.angle_alpha   90.00
_cell.angle_beta   90.00
_cell.angle_gamma   90.00
#
_symmetry.space_group_name_H-M   'P 1'
#
loop_
_entity.id
_entity.type
_entity.pdbx_description
1 polymer ?
#
loop_
_entity_poly.entity_id
_entity_poly.type
_entity_poly.pdbx_seq_one_letter_code
_entity_poly.pdbx_strand_id
1 'polypeptide(L)'
;MCFDRLTEFEYTPTSQLTIDEFMRIDLEEECDPPSFTAGQKKLKIQQLEKALSKKLEDFEGEISSYQDEIEIELENSRPKAKGVFANLSKGDSIEDNTLSIFGEEEGEDEELEAAANHLNKDFCNELLEKDRLKPGEDGECKNGNEAPMRPPALESLLGPLPTAASLGITESIKECISSKDREPGE
;
A
#
# COMPACT_ATOMS: atom_id res chain seq x y z
N MET A 1 18.29 33.95 14.65
CA MET A 1 19.46 34.57 15.31
C MET A 1 19.30 34.62 16.83
N CYS A 2 18.37 35.38 17.43
CA CYS A 2 18.22 35.39 18.91
C CYS A 2 17.52 34.14 19.47
N PHE A 3 16.51 33.61 18.76
CA PHE A 3 15.79 32.41 19.16
C PHE A 3 16.71 31.18 19.20
N ASP A 4 17.54 31.00 18.16
CA ASP A 4 18.49 29.89 18.07
C ASP A 4 19.50 29.87 19.23
N ARG A 5 19.91 31.05 19.72
CA ARG A 5 20.83 31.16 20.86
C ARG A 5 20.17 30.84 22.20
N LEU A 6 18.89 31.16 22.36
CA LEU A 6 18.14 30.78 23.57
C LEU A 6 17.91 29.28 23.64
N THR A 7 17.57 28.67 22.49
CA THR A 7 17.43 27.22 22.37
C THR A 7 18.78 26.51 22.57
N GLU A 8 19.89 27.06 22.08
CA GLU A 8 21.23 26.53 22.34
C GLU A 8 21.61 26.62 23.82
N PHE A 9 21.27 27.73 24.48
CA PHE A 9 21.51 27.91 25.90
C PHE A 9 20.78 26.85 26.75
N GLU A 10 19.54 26.51 26.40
CA GLU A 10 18.76 25.45 27.05
C GLU A 10 19.47 24.08 27.05
N TYR A 11 20.27 23.77 26.03
CA TYR A 11 21.04 22.51 25.99
C TYR A 11 22.30 22.52 26.85
N THR A 12 22.68 23.66 27.44
CA THR A 12 23.84 23.74 28.34
C THR A 12 23.43 23.39 29.79
N PRO A 13 24.30 22.74 30.58
CA PRO A 13 24.04 22.47 32.00
C PRO A 13 23.72 23.73 32.80
N THR A 14 24.29 24.87 32.41
CA THR A 14 24.09 26.18 33.03
C THR A 14 22.65 26.66 33.00
N SER A 15 21.86 26.29 31.99
CA SER A 15 20.46 26.74 31.87
C SER A 15 19.55 26.27 32.99
N GLN A 16 19.94 25.20 33.69
CA GLN A 16 19.18 24.62 34.80
C GLN A 16 19.56 25.23 36.16
N LEU A 17 20.62 26.05 36.21
CA LEU A 17 21.10 26.65 37.45
C LEU A 17 20.30 27.90 37.81
N THR A 18 20.02 28.06 39.10
CA THR A 18 19.56 29.36 39.61
C THR A 18 20.69 30.39 39.53
N ILE A 19 20.34 31.68 39.52
CA ILE A 19 21.33 32.78 39.49
C ILE A 19 22.35 32.64 40.62
N ASP A 20 21.87 32.28 41.81
CA ASP A 20 22.66 32.09 43.01
C ASP A 20 23.65 30.92 42.91
N GLU A 21 23.25 29.82 42.28
CA GLU A 21 24.13 28.67 42.03
C GLU A 21 25.16 28.98 40.95
N PHE A 22 24.75 29.65 39.88
CA PHE A 22 25.63 30.06 38.79
C PHE A 22 26.80 30.94 39.29
N MET A 23 26.56 31.83 40.26
CA MET A 23 27.60 32.70 40.81
C MET A 23 28.56 31.99 41.78
N ARG A 24 28.24 30.77 42.23
CA ARG A 24 29.01 30.02 43.24
C ARG A 24 29.71 28.77 42.69
N ILE A 25 29.28 28.27 41.53
CA ILE A 25 29.76 27.02 40.95
C ILE A 25 30.64 27.35 39.74
N ASP A 26 31.88 26.85 39.76
CA ASP A 26 32.72 26.79 38.57
C ASP A 26 32.42 25.47 37.83
N LEU A 27 32.04 25.57 36.56
CA LEU A 27 31.84 24.40 35.70
C LEU A 27 33.17 23.98 35.09
N GLU A 28 33.60 22.74 35.34
CA GLU A 28 34.82 22.17 34.74
C GLU A 28 34.58 21.57 33.34
N GLU A 29 33.31 21.39 32.94
CA GLU A 29 32.94 20.67 31.72
C GLU A 29 33.01 21.58 30.48
N GLU A 30 33.99 21.33 29.61
CA GLU A 30 34.13 22.02 28.32
C GLU A 30 33.15 21.42 27.30
N CYS A 31 32.19 22.22 26.85
CA CYS A 31 31.27 21.83 25.79
C CYS A 31 31.86 22.12 24.40
N ASP A 32 31.63 21.22 23.45
CA ASP A 32 32.00 21.43 22.05
C ASP A 32 31.28 22.65 21.44
N PRO A 33 31.93 23.39 20.52
CA PRO A 33 31.26 24.44 19.80
C PRO A 33 30.15 23.86 18.89
N PRO A 34 29.05 24.61 18.64
CA PRO A 34 27.92 24.13 17.85
C PRO A 34 28.32 23.67 16.44
N SER A 35 29.37 24.25 15.86
CA SER A 35 29.92 23.85 14.55
C SER A 35 30.49 22.42 14.56
N PHE A 36 31.15 22.02 15.65
CA PHE A 36 31.71 20.68 15.78
C PHE A 36 30.60 19.65 16.00
N THR A 37 29.65 19.92 16.90
CA THR A 37 28.48 19.06 17.11
C THR A 37 27.64 18.92 15.84
N ALA A 38 27.42 20.02 15.10
CA ALA A 38 26.72 19.97 13.82
C ALA A 38 27.48 19.13 12.78
N GLY A 39 28.81 19.24 12.73
CA GLY A 39 29.67 18.41 11.88
C GLY A 39 29.54 16.92 12.20
N GLN A 40 29.58 16.56 13.49
CA GLN A 40 29.38 15.18 13.94
C GLN A 40 27.98 14.65 13.59
N LYS A 41 26.92 15.43 13.85
CA LYS A 41 25.54 15.07 13.50
C LYS A 41 25.41 14.84 12.00
N LYS A 42 25.96 15.73 11.17
CA LYS A 42 25.97 15.60 9.71
C LYS A 42 26.68 14.33 9.26
N LEU A 43 27.84 14.02 9.82
CA LEU A 43 28.58 12.80 9.49
C LEU A 43 27.78 11.54 9.84
N LYS A 44 27.14 11.52 11.02
CA LYS A 44 26.30 10.40 11.45
C LYS A 44 25.08 10.21 10.54
N ILE A 45 24.43 11.30 10.14
CA ILE A 45 23.32 11.27 9.18
C ILE A 45 23.79 10.69 7.84
N GLN A 46 24.92 11.14 7.30
CA GLN A 46 25.46 10.62 6.05
C GLN A 46 25.79 9.12 6.10
N GLN A 47 26.29 8.63 7.25
CA GLN A 47 26.52 7.20 7.45
C GLN A 47 25.22 6.40 7.45
N LEU A 48 24.17 6.91 8.11
CA LEU A 48 22.84 6.30 8.13
C LEU A 48 22.21 6.29 6.73
N GLU A 49 22.24 7.41 6.01
CA GLU A 49 21.75 7.52 4.64
C GLU A 49 22.42 6.49 3.72
N LYS A 50 23.75 6.35 3.82
CA LYS A 50 24.49 5.35 3.05
C LYS A 50 24.08 3.92 3.39
N ALA A 51 23.89 3.62 4.68
CA ALA A 51 23.47 2.28 5.12
C ALA A 51 22.06 1.95 4.62
N LEU A 52 21.14 2.90 4.69
CA LEU A 52 19.77 2.75 4.18
C LEU A 52 19.74 2.61 2.66
N SER A 53 20.51 3.43 1.93
CA SER A 53 20.62 3.35 0.48
C SER A 53 21.13 1.99 0.02
N LYS A 54 22.12 1.43 0.70
CA LYS A 54 22.61 0.08 0.40
C LYS A 54 21.52 -0.98 0.61
N LYS A 55 20.78 -0.87 1.73
CA LYS A 55 19.70 -1.82 2.03
C LYS A 55 18.57 -1.76 0.99
N LEU A 56 18.28 -0.57 0.46
CA LEU A 56 17.32 -0.42 -0.65
C LEU A 56 17.82 -1.09 -1.93
N GLU A 57 19.11 -0.93 -2.27
CA GLU A 57 19.73 -1.61 -3.42
C GLU A 57 19.68 -3.15 -3.27
N ASP A 58 19.96 -3.66 -2.06
CA ASP A 58 19.86 -5.09 -1.76
C ASP A 58 18.43 -5.63 -1.99
N PHE A 59 17.40 -4.89 -1.52
CA PHE A 59 16.00 -5.28 -1.73
C PHE A 59 15.53 -5.16 -3.18
N GLU A 60 15.98 -4.13 -3.91
CA GLU A 60 15.67 -3.99 -5.34
C GLU A 60 16.20 -5.21 -6.14
N GLY A 61 17.42 -5.67 -5.81
CA GLY A 61 18.00 -6.87 -6.41
C GLY A 61 17.23 -8.14 -6.07
N GLU A 62 16.77 -8.28 -4.83
CA GLU A 62 15.93 -9.40 -4.40
C GLU A 62 14.57 -9.42 -5.12
N ILE A 63 13.91 -8.25 -5.21
CA ILE A 63 12.65 -8.10 -5.94
C ILE A 63 12.84 -8.45 -7.42
N SER A 64 13.90 -7.93 -8.06
CA SER A 64 14.22 -8.24 -9.46
C SER A 64 14.45 -9.74 -9.67
N SER A 65 15.18 -10.39 -8.75
CA SER A 65 15.38 -11.84 -8.81
C SER A 65 14.07 -12.62 -8.73
N TYR A 66 13.14 -12.21 -7.87
CA TYR A 66 11.82 -12.86 -7.78
C TYR A 66 10.97 -12.61 -9.02
N GLN A 67 11.05 -11.42 -9.62
CA GLN A 67 10.37 -11.13 -10.88
C GLN A 67 10.85 -12.06 -12.00
N ASP A 68 12.17 -12.23 -12.14
CA ASP A 68 12.77 -13.14 -13.13
C ASP A 68 12.33 -14.59 -12.89
N GLU A 69 12.35 -15.05 -11.64
CA GLU A 69 11.92 -16.41 -11.29
C GLU A 69 10.43 -16.65 -11.62
N ILE A 70 9.57 -15.68 -11.33
CA ILE A 70 8.15 -15.74 -11.67
C ILE A 70 7.96 -15.78 -13.19
N GLU A 71 8.64 -14.92 -13.95
CA GLU A 71 8.50 -14.87 -15.41
C GLU A 71 8.95 -16.17 -16.07
N ILE A 72 10.07 -16.74 -15.62
CA ILE A 72 10.57 -18.04 -16.07
C ILE A 72 9.53 -19.15 -15.80
N GLU A 73 8.97 -19.20 -14.59
CA GLU A 73 7.98 -20.23 -14.23
C GLU A 73 6.66 -20.05 -15.00
N LEU A 74 6.23 -18.80 -15.22
CA LEU A 74 5.09 -18.48 -16.07
C LEU A 74 5.32 -18.97 -17.50
N GLU A 75 6.51 -18.77 -18.07
CA GLU A 75 6.84 -19.28 -19.41
C GLU A 75 6.87 -20.81 -19.45
N ASN A 76 7.38 -21.46 -18.40
CA ASN A 76 7.43 -22.92 -18.30
C ASN A 76 6.03 -23.56 -18.20
N SER A 77 5.11 -22.90 -17.51
CA SER A 77 3.73 -23.37 -17.33
C SER A 77 2.83 -23.13 -18.56
N ARG A 78 3.26 -22.30 -19.52
CA ARG A 78 2.50 -22.07 -20.76
C ARG A 78 2.25 -23.40 -21.48
N PRO A 79 0.99 -23.69 -21.88
CA PRO A 79 0.67 -24.88 -22.65
C PRO A 79 1.48 -24.92 -23.95
N LYS A 80 2.44 -25.83 -24.06
CA LYS A 80 3.14 -26.09 -25.33
C LYS A 80 2.16 -26.80 -26.26
N ALA A 81 1.41 -26.05 -27.05
CA ALA A 81 0.45 -26.59 -28.01
C ALA A 81 1.14 -27.63 -28.91
N LYS A 82 0.87 -28.92 -28.66
CA LYS A 82 1.40 -30.05 -29.42
C LYS A 82 0.22 -30.75 -30.08
N GLY A 83 0.14 -30.65 -31.40
CA GLY A 83 -0.90 -31.28 -32.21
C GLY A 83 -1.32 -30.44 -33.42
N VAL A 84 -2.24 -30.96 -34.22
CA VAL A 84 -2.71 -30.36 -35.49
C VAL A 84 -3.32 -28.95 -35.30
N PHE A 85 -3.79 -28.64 -34.09
CA PHE A 85 -4.34 -27.34 -33.70
C PHE A 85 -3.30 -26.30 -33.22
N ALA A 86 -2.01 -26.67 -33.13
CA ALA A 86 -0.95 -25.76 -32.65
C ALA A 86 -0.73 -24.55 -33.58
N ASN A 87 -1.12 -24.64 -34.85
CA ASN A 87 -0.99 -23.55 -35.82
C ASN A 87 -2.06 -22.46 -35.64
N LEU A 88 -3.12 -22.70 -34.84
CA LEU A 88 -4.16 -21.69 -34.58
C LEU A 88 -3.69 -20.59 -33.63
N SER A 89 -2.74 -20.89 -32.74
CA SER A 89 -2.12 -19.91 -31.84
C SER A 89 -1.17 -18.95 -32.56
N LYS A 90 -0.89 -19.19 -33.86
CA LYS A 90 0.13 -18.44 -34.61
C LYS A 90 -0.46 -17.46 -35.64
N GLY A 91 -1.78 -17.33 -35.67
CA GLY A 91 -2.50 -16.40 -36.53
C GLY A 91 -3.46 -15.54 -35.72
N ASP A 92 -2.91 -14.58 -34.97
CA ASP A 92 -3.46 -13.23 -34.89
C ASP A 92 -2.49 -12.34 -34.12
N SER A 93 -1.48 -11.88 -34.86
CA SER A 93 -0.98 -10.51 -34.71
C SER A 93 -2.06 -9.58 -35.27
N ILE A 94 -3.22 -9.57 -34.63
CA ILE A 94 -4.24 -8.54 -34.84
C ILE A 94 -3.72 -7.34 -34.04
N GLU A 95 -2.99 -6.50 -34.77
CA GLU A 95 -2.90 -5.08 -34.47
C GLU A 95 -4.32 -4.52 -34.61
N ASP A 96 -5.17 -4.70 -33.59
CA ASP A 96 -6.51 -4.09 -33.56
C ASP A 96 -6.72 -3.49 -32.17
N ASN A 97 -6.24 -2.24 -32.06
CA ASN A 97 -7.14 -1.08 -32.00
C ASN A 97 -8.28 -1.14 -30.95
N THR A 98 -8.13 -1.95 -29.91
CA THR A 98 -8.98 -1.89 -28.71
C THR A 98 -8.39 -0.93 -27.67
N LEU A 99 -7.18 -0.42 -27.89
CA LEU A 99 -6.64 0.71 -27.13
C LEU A 99 -7.25 2.06 -27.53
N SER A 100 -8.07 2.13 -28.59
CA SER A 100 -8.74 3.36 -29.02
C SER A 100 -10.19 3.49 -28.50
N ILE A 101 -10.70 2.48 -27.78
CA ILE A 101 -12.01 2.55 -27.09
C ILE A 101 -11.87 2.70 -25.56
N PHE A 102 -10.65 2.95 -25.08
CA PHE A 102 -10.51 3.78 -23.90
C PHE A 102 -10.25 5.17 -24.44
N GLY A 103 -11.34 5.90 -24.65
CA GLY A 103 -11.24 7.34 -24.73
C GLY A 103 -10.40 7.78 -23.54
N GLU A 104 -9.28 8.41 -23.86
CA GLU A 104 -8.59 9.41 -23.07
C GLU A 104 -9.60 10.21 -22.23
N GLU A 105 -9.91 9.67 -21.06
CA GLU A 105 -10.64 10.33 -19.99
C GLU A 105 -9.61 10.66 -18.91
N GLU A 106 -8.64 11.49 -19.30
CA GLU A 106 -7.64 12.11 -18.43
C GLU A 106 -8.27 13.22 -17.56
N GLY A 107 -9.51 13.02 -17.11
CA GLY A 107 -10.34 14.06 -16.50
C GLY A 107 -11.30 13.63 -15.39
N GLU A 108 -11.52 12.33 -15.18
CA GLU A 108 -12.45 11.84 -14.12
C GLU A 108 -11.74 11.21 -12.91
N ASP A 109 -10.41 11.17 -12.90
CA ASP A 109 -9.65 10.48 -11.84
C ASP A 109 -9.39 11.34 -10.59
N GLU A 110 -9.62 12.65 -10.64
CA GLU A 110 -9.28 13.55 -9.52
C GLU A 110 -10.25 13.40 -8.32
N GLU A 111 -11.54 13.15 -8.58
CA GLU A 111 -12.52 12.84 -7.53
C GLU A 111 -12.32 11.42 -6.97
N LEU A 112 -11.97 10.46 -7.82
CA LEU A 112 -11.69 9.08 -7.44
C LEU A 112 -10.41 8.95 -6.61
N GLU A 113 -9.35 9.67 -7.01
CA GLU A 113 -8.08 9.77 -6.28
C GLU A 113 -8.28 10.48 -4.93
N ALA A 114 -9.10 11.54 -4.87
CA ALA A 114 -9.46 12.19 -3.62
C ALA A 114 -10.19 11.25 -2.66
N ALA A 115 -11.12 10.44 -3.17
CA ALA A 115 -11.83 9.44 -2.38
C ALA A 115 -10.88 8.34 -1.86
N ALA A 116 -9.99 7.82 -2.71
CA ALA A 116 -9.00 6.81 -2.31
C ALA A 116 -8.05 7.34 -1.22
N ASN A 117 -7.56 8.58 -1.38
CA ASN A 117 -6.72 9.23 -0.39
C ASN A 117 -7.45 9.51 0.93
N HIS A 118 -8.74 9.88 0.87
CA HIS A 118 -9.57 10.07 2.07
C HIS A 118 -9.69 8.78 2.88
N LEU A 119 -10.01 7.65 2.23
CA LEU A 119 -10.20 6.36 2.89
C LEU A 119 -8.88 5.82 3.48
N ASN A 120 -7.77 6.01 2.79
CA ASN A 120 -6.46 5.56 3.27
C ASN A 120 -6.00 6.36 4.50
N LYS A 121 -6.30 7.67 4.53
CA LYS A 121 -5.96 8.53 5.67
C LYS A 121 -6.73 8.16 6.93
N ASP A 122 -8.01 7.85 6.81
CA ASP A 122 -8.84 7.43 7.95
C ASP A 122 -8.39 6.06 8.47
N PHE A 123 -8.04 5.12 7.59
CA PHE A 123 -7.54 3.80 7.95
C PHE A 123 -6.19 3.86 8.69
N CYS A 124 -5.26 4.69 8.21
CA CYS A 124 -3.97 4.89 8.87
C CYS A 124 -4.10 5.55 10.24
N ASN A 125 -5.00 6.53 10.37
CA ASN A 125 -5.26 7.19 11.65
C ASN A 125 -5.96 6.25 12.65
N GLU A 126 -6.89 5.39 12.19
CA GLU A 126 -7.55 4.41 13.07
C GLU A 126 -6.54 3.39 13.63
N LEU A 127 -5.59 2.91 12.81
CA LEU A 127 -4.51 2.03 13.26
C LEU A 127 -3.59 2.71 14.28
N LEU A 128 -3.24 3.97 14.04
CA LEU A 128 -2.40 4.77 14.95
C LEU A 128 -3.09 5.06 16.30
N GLU A 129 -4.40 5.27 16.31
CA GLU A 129 -5.18 5.48 17.55
C GLU A 129 -5.39 4.17 18.32
N LYS A 130 -5.56 3.04 17.62
CA LYS A 130 -5.65 1.71 18.26
C LYS A 130 -4.37 1.31 18.99
N ASP A 131 -3.21 1.74 18.49
CA ASP A 131 -1.91 1.52 19.13
C ASP A 131 -1.65 2.47 20.32
N ARG A 132 -2.30 3.63 20.37
CA ARG A 132 -2.14 4.62 21.46
C ARG A 132 -3.04 4.38 22.67
N LEU A 133 -4.10 3.58 22.55
CA LEU A 133 -5.08 3.33 23.61
C LEU A 133 -4.79 2.09 24.49
N LYS A 134 -3.57 1.55 24.50
CA LYS A 134 -3.16 0.56 25.51
C LYS A 134 -2.34 1.21 26.64
N PRO A 135 -2.97 1.67 27.75
CA PRO A 135 -2.29 1.71 29.03
C PRO A 135 -2.18 0.27 29.55
N GLY A 136 -0.97 -0.09 29.99
CA GLY A 136 -0.63 -1.47 30.32
C GLY A 136 -1.39 -2.05 31.50
N GLU A 137 -1.58 -3.36 31.44
CA GLU A 137 -1.59 -4.29 32.57
C GLU A 137 -1.05 -5.65 32.07
N ASP A 138 -0.33 -6.27 32.96
CA ASP A 138 0.42 -7.52 32.94
C ASP A 138 -0.44 -8.79 32.81
N GLY A 139 0.11 -9.85 32.21
CA GLY A 139 -0.45 -11.21 32.33
C GLY A 139 -0.21 -12.14 31.14
N GLU A 140 0.57 -13.20 31.37
CA GLU A 140 0.65 -14.36 30.48
C GLU A 140 -0.72 -15.00 30.22
N CYS A 141 -1.04 -15.38 28.97
CA CYS A 141 -1.58 -16.71 28.60
C CYS A 141 -1.98 -16.81 27.10
N LYS A 142 -1.30 -17.71 26.40
CA LYS A 142 -1.81 -18.81 25.55
C LYS A 142 -2.94 -18.56 24.52
N ASN A 143 -2.58 -18.82 23.27
CA ASN A 143 -3.30 -19.54 22.20
C ASN A 143 -4.82 -19.35 22.04
N GLY A 144 -5.23 -18.99 20.82
CA GLY A 144 -6.46 -19.55 20.23
C GLY A 144 -7.20 -18.66 19.23
N ASN A 145 -7.03 -18.99 17.95
CA ASN A 145 -8.04 -18.87 16.89
C ASN A 145 -8.50 -17.44 16.54
N GLU A 146 -7.70 -16.75 15.73
CA GLU A 146 -8.19 -15.62 14.95
C GLU A 146 -9.08 -16.17 13.83
N ALA A 147 -10.39 -16.16 14.06
CA ALA A 147 -11.36 -16.50 13.03
C ALA A 147 -11.19 -15.55 11.84
N PRO A 148 -11.20 -16.04 10.59
CA PRO A 148 -11.12 -15.15 9.45
C PRO A 148 -12.35 -14.23 9.49
N MET A 149 -12.13 -12.92 9.65
CA MET A 149 -13.19 -11.93 9.48
C MET A 149 -13.77 -12.12 8.08
N ARG A 150 -14.93 -12.78 8.04
CA ARG A 150 -15.64 -13.03 6.80
C ARG A 150 -16.18 -11.67 6.34
N PRO A 151 -15.88 -11.23 5.11
CA PRO A 151 -16.40 -9.97 4.61
C PRO A 151 -17.94 -10.00 4.70
N PRO A 152 -18.58 -8.87 5.07
CA PRO A 152 -20.03 -8.79 5.14
C PRO A 152 -20.62 -9.25 3.80
N ALA A 153 -21.72 -10.01 3.87
CA ALA A 153 -22.37 -10.52 2.67
C ALA A 153 -22.71 -9.35 1.73
N LEU A 154 -22.46 -9.52 0.42
CA LEU A 154 -22.67 -8.47 -0.58
C LEU A 154 -24.11 -7.93 -0.58
N GLU A 155 -25.09 -8.75 -0.21
CA GLU A 155 -26.49 -8.37 -0.04
C GLU A 155 -26.71 -7.32 1.06
N SER A 156 -25.91 -7.32 2.12
CA SER A 156 -25.98 -6.31 3.19
C SER A 156 -25.49 -4.93 2.74
N LEU A 157 -24.62 -4.88 1.72
CA LEU A 157 -24.06 -3.64 1.19
C LEU A 157 -24.86 -3.10 0.00
N LEU A 158 -25.28 -4.00 -0.89
CA LEU A 158 -25.89 -3.65 -2.18
C LEU A 158 -27.42 -3.81 -2.18
N GLY A 159 -28.00 -4.33 -1.10
CA GLY A 159 -29.40 -4.71 -1.04
C GLY A 159 -29.72 -5.98 -1.86
N PRO A 160 -31.00 -6.28 -2.10
CA PRO A 160 -31.41 -7.44 -2.87
C PRO A 160 -30.81 -7.42 -4.28
N LEU A 161 -29.98 -8.42 -4.59
CA LEU A 161 -29.32 -8.51 -5.90
C LEU A 161 -30.33 -8.84 -7.01
N PRO A 162 -30.19 -8.23 -8.20
CA PRO A 162 -31.05 -8.54 -9.33
C PRO A 162 -30.91 -10.02 -9.69
N THR A 163 -32.03 -10.74 -9.69
CA THR A 163 -32.09 -12.15 -10.08
C THR A 163 -32.34 -12.24 -11.60
N ALA A 164 -31.95 -13.34 -12.24
CA ALA A 164 -32.23 -13.58 -13.67
C ALA A 164 -33.72 -13.45 -14.06
N ALA A 165 -34.64 -13.65 -13.11
CA ALA A 165 -36.07 -13.38 -13.28
C ALA A 165 -36.39 -11.88 -13.33
N SER A 166 -35.74 -11.06 -12.48
CA SER A 166 -35.89 -9.60 -12.46
C SER A 166 -35.34 -8.92 -13.73
N LEU A 167 -34.41 -9.58 -14.42
CA LEU A 167 -33.79 -9.08 -15.65
C LEU A 167 -34.48 -9.61 -16.92
N GLY A 168 -35.62 -10.32 -16.80
CA GLY A 168 -36.33 -10.88 -17.96
C GLY A 168 -35.56 -11.95 -18.72
N ILE A 169 -34.45 -12.46 -18.19
CA ILE A 169 -33.61 -13.46 -18.88
C ILE A 169 -34.35 -14.81 -18.90
N THR A 170 -35.07 -15.15 -17.83
CA THR A 170 -35.80 -16.42 -17.75
C THR A 170 -36.96 -16.54 -18.74
N GLU A 171 -37.62 -15.42 -19.06
CA GLU A 171 -38.69 -15.35 -20.06
C GLU A 171 -38.14 -15.34 -21.48
N SER A 172 -37.05 -14.58 -21.72
CA SER A 172 -36.33 -14.59 -23.00
C SER A 172 -35.86 -16.00 -23.39
N ILE A 173 -35.27 -16.76 -22.46
CA ILE A 173 -34.83 -18.14 -22.73
C ILE A 173 -36.02 -19.06 -23.02
N LYS A 174 -37.12 -18.94 -22.26
CA LYS A 174 -38.35 -19.73 -22.46
C LYS A 174 -38.99 -19.47 -23.83
N GLU A 175 -38.98 -18.21 -24.28
CA GLU A 175 -39.46 -17.82 -25.60
C GLU A 175 -38.57 -18.39 -26.72
N CYS A 176 -37.24 -18.34 -26.56
CA CYS A 176 -36.30 -18.90 -27.53
C CYS A 176 -36.40 -20.43 -27.67
N ILE A 177 -36.64 -21.18 -26.59
CA ILE A 177 -36.80 -22.64 -26.68
C ILE A 177 -38.19 -23.02 -27.20
N SER A 178 -39.24 -22.28 -26.86
CA SER A 178 -40.61 -22.57 -27.31
C SER A 178 -40.83 -22.26 -28.80
N SER A 179 -40.06 -21.33 -29.36
CA SER A 179 -40.12 -21.01 -30.80
C SER A 179 -39.40 -22.03 -31.68
N LYS A 180 -38.58 -22.91 -31.09
CA LYS A 180 -37.83 -23.95 -31.82
C LYS A 180 -38.62 -25.26 -32.04
N ASP A 181 -39.74 -25.44 -31.33
CA ASP A 181 -40.60 -26.63 -31.43
C ASP A 181 -41.77 -26.47 -32.44
N ARG A 182 -41.86 -25.33 -33.15
CA ARG A 182 -42.80 -25.18 -34.27
C ARG A 182 -42.13 -25.58 -35.58
N GLU A 183 -42.23 -26.86 -35.91
CA GLU A 183 -42.06 -27.40 -37.28
C GLU A 183 -42.96 -26.62 -38.27
N PRO A 184 -42.45 -26.21 -39.45
CA PRO A 184 -43.28 -25.74 -40.55
C PRO A 184 -43.80 -26.96 -41.33
N GLY A 185 -45.04 -27.35 -41.06
CA GLY A 185 -45.71 -28.44 -41.74
C GLY A 185 -47.22 -28.22 -41.88
N GLU A 186 -47.60 -27.26 -42.73
CA GLU A 186 -48.74 -27.34 -43.67
C GLU A 186 -48.59 -26.29 -44.77
#